data_AF-A0A7X3HD84-F1
#
_entry.id   AF-A0A7X3HD84-F1
#
_cell.length_a   1.000
_cell.length_b   1.000
_cell.length_c   1.000
_cell.angle_alpha   90.00
_cell.angle_beta   90.00
_cell.angle_gamma   90.00
#
_symmetry.space_group_name_H-M   'P 1'
#
loop_
_entity.id
_entity.type
_entity.pdbx_description
1 polymer ?
#
loop_
_entity_poly.entity_id
_entity_poly.type
_entity_poly.pdbx_seq_one_letter_code
_entity_poly.pdbx_strand_id
1 'polypeptide(L)'
;MSDRKVTPAPKAYRANVFWDRQDCATLSAQVYLASDADSFIGALLAERDQLRAERDSHQRLCIAEMEKNSQLRAEVAMLRSYEAEWERTLNQLRAELEAIRGQEPVAWVSPDAVGGTRWKAGALQQLNDGSPLYSLPPQQPDAVSVPGVHEFAVEILRGALEGGDFDGGDIQEMGVRHGLLFPEHRTERCGEHCECAEYGFPVECFRIARALLATKTDGVV
;
A
#
# COMPACT_ATOMS: atom_id res chain seq x y z
N MET A 1 -51.73 -74.78 43.00
CA MET A 1 -51.39 -75.05 44.41
C MET A 1 -49.95 -74.64 44.62
N SER A 2 -49.73 -73.59 45.41
CA SER A 2 -48.52 -73.31 46.22
C SER A 2 -48.56 -71.86 46.70
N ASP A 3 -49.25 -71.71 47.83
CA ASP A 3 -49.01 -70.83 48.98
C ASP A 3 -48.32 -69.46 48.79
N ARG A 4 -49.15 -68.42 48.79
CA ARG A 4 -48.76 -67.05 49.17
C ARG A 4 -48.52 -67.00 50.69
N LYS A 5 -47.25 -66.87 51.09
CA LYS A 5 -46.91 -66.48 52.47
C LYS A 5 -47.18 -64.98 52.65
N VAL A 6 -48.17 -64.67 53.49
CA VAL A 6 -48.47 -63.31 53.97
C VAL A 6 -47.43 -62.96 55.04
N THR A 7 -46.65 -61.90 54.80
CA THR A 7 -45.74 -61.32 55.80
C THR A 7 -46.49 -60.28 56.65
N PRO A 8 -46.28 -60.22 57.98
CA PRO A 8 -46.97 -59.27 58.84
C PRO A 8 -46.37 -57.87 58.73
N ALA A 9 -47.23 -56.84 58.82
CA ALA A 9 -46.85 -55.43 58.77
C ALA A 9 -45.92 -55.04 59.95
N PRO A 10 -44.91 -54.19 59.72
CA PRO A 10 -44.04 -53.73 60.79
C PRO A 10 -44.80 -52.84 61.79
N LYS A 11 -44.69 -53.18 63.08
CA LYS A 11 -45.24 -52.43 64.20
C LYS A 11 -44.64 -51.02 64.20
N ALA A 12 -45.50 -49.99 64.23
CA ALA A 12 -45.11 -48.61 64.41
C ALA A 12 -44.50 -48.41 65.81
N TYR A 13 -43.16 -48.38 65.88
CA TYR A 13 -42.45 -47.88 67.06
C TYR A 13 -42.58 -46.36 67.06
N ARG A 14 -43.48 -45.81 67.89
CA ARG A 14 -43.43 -44.39 68.27
C ARG A 14 -42.25 -44.20 69.22
N ALA A 15 -41.08 -43.92 68.66
CA ALA A 15 -39.98 -43.36 69.44
C ALA A 15 -40.34 -41.90 69.77
N ASN A 16 -40.79 -41.65 71.01
CA ASN A 16 -40.79 -40.31 71.57
C ASN A 16 -39.33 -39.91 71.78
N VAL A 17 -38.74 -39.24 70.79
CA VAL A 17 -37.41 -38.63 70.93
C VAL A 17 -37.59 -37.33 71.70
N PHE A 18 -37.40 -37.41 73.01
CA PHE A 18 -37.27 -36.26 73.89
C PHE A 18 -35.87 -35.69 73.66
N TRP A 19 -35.75 -34.72 72.75
CA TRP A 19 -34.49 -34.03 72.50
C TRP A 19 -34.16 -33.16 73.70
N ASP A 20 -33.09 -33.49 74.41
CA ASP A 20 -32.58 -32.69 75.51
C ASP A 20 -32.09 -31.35 74.95
N ARG A 21 -32.20 -30.26 75.73
CA ARG A 21 -31.88 -28.88 75.29
C ARG A 21 -30.42 -28.75 74.85
N GLN A 22 -29.56 -29.65 75.32
CA GLN A 22 -28.13 -29.73 75.03
C GLN A 22 -27.83 -30.38 73.65
N ASP A 23 -28.71 -31.26 73.17
CA ASP A 23 -28.60 -31.87 71.83
C ASP A 23 -29.00 -30.89 70.73
N CYS A 24 -29.99 -30.02 71.01
CA CYS A 24 -30.46 -29.01 70.07
C CYS A 24 -29.40 -27.92 69.78
N ALA A 25 -28.64 -27.49 70.80
CA ALA A 25 -27.54 -26.55 70.63
C ALA A 25 -26.38 -27.14 69.82
N THR A 26 -26.03 -28.39 70.07
CA THR A 26 -24.94 -29.09 69.37
C THR A 26 -25.27 -29.33 67.90
N LEU A 27 -26.51 -29.72 67.59
CA LEU A 27 -26.99 -29.84 66.21
C LEU A 27 -27.00 -28.49 65.48
N SER A 28 -27.38 -27.40 66.15
CA SER A 28 -27.37 -26.06 65.53
C SER A 28 -25.96 -25.58 65.18
N ALA A 29 -24.96 -25.88 66.02
CA ALA A 29 -23.56 -25.53 65.76
C ALA A 29 -22.96 -26.39 64.64
N GLN A 30 -23.31 -27.68 64.55
CA GLN A 30 -22.86 -28.56 63.48
C GLN A 30 -23.43 -28.16 62.12
N VAL A 31 -24.71 -27.76 62.06
CA VAL A 31 -25.34 -27.26 60.83
C VAL A 31 -24.71 -25.94 60.36
N TYR A 32 -24.36 -25.04 61.28
CA TYR A 32 -23.67 -23.79 60.95
C TYR A 32 -22.27 -24.03 60.37
N LEU A 33 -21.49 -24.91 61.00
CA LEU A 33 -20.15 -25.30 60.49
C LEU A 33 -20.21 -26.01 59.14
N ALA A 34 -21.25 -26.83 58.90
CA ALA A 34 -21.48 -27.46 57.59
C ALA A 34 -21.84 -26.42 56.52
N SER A 35 -22.68 -25.43 56.85
CA SER A 35 -23.03 -24.32 55.96
C SER A 35 -21.81 -23.47 55.59
N ASP A 36 -20.95 -23.17 56.56
CA ASP A 36 -19.72 -22.43 56.32
C ASP A 36 -18.76 -23.23 55.42
N ALA A 37 -18.64 -24.54 55.63
CA ALA A 37 -17.85 -25.43 54.79
C ALA A 37 -18.40 -25.51 53.35
N ASP A 38 -19.71 -25.61 53.17
CA ASP A 38 -20.37 -25.63 51.86
C ASP A 38 -20.15 -24.30 51.11
N SER A 39 -20.19 -23.17 51.83
CA SER A 39 -19.89 -21.86 51.25
C SER A 39 -18.45 -21.74 50.76
N PHE A 40 -17.50 -22.27 51.54
CA PHE A 40 -16.07 -22.28 51.19
C PHE A 40 -15.78 -23.21 50.00
N ILE A 41 -16.38 -24.40 49.98
CA ILE A 41 -16.30 -25.34 48.85
C ILE A 41 -16.90 -24.69 47.59
N GLY A 42 -18.04 -24.01 47.72
CA GLY A 42 -18.66 -23.26 46.62
C GLY A 42 -17.72 -22.18 46.04
N ALA A 43 -17.04 -21.43 46.90
CA ALA A 43 -16.07 -20.42 46.49
C ALA A 43 -14.88 -21.04 45.73
N LEU A 44 -14.30 -22.15 46.23
CA LEU A 44 -13.20 -22.85 45.56
C LEU A 44 -13.60 -23.45 44.21
N LEU A 45 -14.83 -23.95 44.08
CA LEU A 45 -15.35 -24.46 42.82
C LEU A 45 -15.53 -23.33 41.79
N ALA A 46 -16.05 -22.17 42.23
CA ALA A 46 -16.18 -20.99 41.39
C ALA A 46 -14.81 -20.48 40.93
N GLU A 47 -13.82 -20.39 41.82
CA GLU A 47 -12.46 -19.99 41.49
C GLU A 47 -11.81 -20.97 40.50
N ARG A 48 -11.95 -22.28 40.72
CA ARG A 48 -11.48 -23.30 39.78
C ARG A 48 -12.07 -23.13 38.38
N ASP A 49 -13.38 -22.86 38.30
CA ASP A 49 -14.07 -22.72 37.02
C ASP A 49 -13.69 -21.41 36.32
N GLN A 50 -13.44 -20.34 37.07
CA GLN A 50 -12.84 -19.11 36.55
C GLN A 50 -11.45 -19.36 35.96
N LEU A 51 -10.55 -20.03 36.70
CA LEU A 51 -9.19 -20.34 36.23
C LEU A 51 -9.19 -21.21 34.98
N ARG A 52 -10.16 -22.14 34.86
CA ARG A 52 -10.35 -22.94 33.63
C ARG A 52 -10.78 -22.06 32.46
N ALA A 53 -11.73 -21.14 32.68
CA ALA A 53 -12.17 -20.21 31.65
C ALA A 53 -11.05 -19.28 31.18
N GLU A 54 -10.23 -18.77 32.11
CA GLU A 54 -9.06 -17.94 31.82
C GLU A 54 -8.01 -18.71 31.01
N ARG A 55 -7.66 -19.93 31.45
CA ARG A 55 -6.74 -20.81 30.71
C ARG A 55 -7.24 -21.07 29.28
N ASP A 56 -8.52 -21.42 29.12
CA ASP A 56 -9.10 -21.72 27.81
C ASP A 56 -9.12 -20.46 26.93
N SER A 57 -9.32 -19.28 27.52
CA SER A 57 -9.19 -17.99 26.83
C SER A 57 -7.76 -17.75 26.35
N HIS A 58 -6.77 -17.92 27.22
CA HIS A 58 -5.35 -17.78 26.85
C HIS A 58 -4.94 -18.80 25.78
N GLN A 59 -5.40 -20.05 25.88
CA GLN A 59 -5.11 -21.08 24.88
C GLN A 59 -5.66 -20.69 23.51
N ARG A 60 -6.89 -20.14 23.44
CA ARG A 60 -7.45 -19.64 22.18
C ARG A 60 -6.63 -18.51 21.58
N LEU A 61 -6.18 -17.56 22.41
CA LEU A 61 -5.33 -16.45 21.96
C LEU A 61 -3.98 -16.96 21.44
N CYS A 62 -3.34 -17.90 22.13
CA CYS A 62 -2.10 -18.50 21.67
C CYS A 62 -2.25 -19.22 20.32
N ILE A 63 -3.34 -19.96 20.13
CA ILE A 63 -3.62 -20.63 18.85
C ILE A 63 -3.80 -19.60 17.72
N ALA A 64 -4.63 -18.58 17.94
CA ALA A 64 -4.87 -17.53 16.95
C ALA A 64 -3.57 -16.79 16.57
N GLU A 65 -2.73 -16.49 17.56
CA GLU A 65 -1.45 -15.80 17.31
C GLU A 65 -0.44 -16.71 16.60
N MET A 66 -0.43 -18.01 16.89
CA MET A 66 0.38 -18.99 16.16
C MET A 66 -0.06 -19.10 14.69
N GLU A 67 -1.36 -19.13 14.43
CA GLU A 67 -1.92 -19.14 13.07
C GLU A 67 -1.51 -17.88 12.31
N LYS A 68 -1.66 -16.69 12.93
CA LYS A 68 -1.22 -15.42 12.33
C LYS A 68 0.28 -15.40 12.05
N ASN A 69 1.11 -15.88 12.99
CA ASN A 69 2.56 -15.98 12.78
C ASN A 69 2.91 -16.95 11.65
N SER A 70 2.17 -18.05 11.50
CA SER A 70 2.38 -18.99 10.40
C SER A 70 2.03 -18.37 9.04
N GLN A 71 0.95 -17.58 8.97
CA GLN A 71 0.54 -16.86 7.77
C GLN A 71 1.58 -15.81 7.37
N LEU A 72 2.02 -14.98 8.32
CA LEU A 72 3.03 -13.95 8.07
C LEU A 72 4.36 -14.56 7.60
N ARG A 73 4.76 -15.71 8.16
CA ARG A 73 5.96 -16.43 7.70
C ARG A 73 5.81 -16.93 6.26
N ALA A 74 4.64 -17.42 5.87
CA ALA A 74 4.37 -17.85 4.51
C ALA A 74 4.40 -16.66 3.53
N GLU A 75 3.82 -15.53 3.92
CA GLU A 75 3.83 -14.29 3.14
C GLU A 75 5.25 -13.76 2.93
N VAL A 76 6.07 -13.69 4.00
CA VAL A 76 7.48 -13.30 3.91
C VAL A 76 8.27 -14.24 3.00
N ALA A 77 8.00 -15.56 3.06
CA ALA A 77 8.66 -16.52 2.17
C ALA A 77 8.30 -16.28 0.69
N MET A 78 7.03 -15.97 0.42
CA MET A 78 6.55 -15.63 -0.92
C MET A 78 7.19 -14.32 -1.43
N LEU A 79 7.22 -13.26 -0.61
CA LEU A 79 7.85 -11.98 -1.00
C LEU A 79 9.35 -12.14 -1.31
N ARG A 80 10.08 -12.93 -0.53
CA ARG A 80 11.48 -13.25 -0.80
C ARG A 80 11.67 -14.00 -2.12
N SER A 81 10.71 -14.85 -2.50
CA SER A 81 10.75 -15.53 -3.79
C SER A 81 10.59 -14.56 -4.96
N TYR A 82 9.72 -13.56 -4.82
CA TYR A 82 9.59 -12.49 -5.80
C TYR A 82 10.81 -11.60 -5.86
N GLU A 83 11.39 -11.23 -4.73
CA GLU A 83 12.63 -10.46 -4.68
C GLU A 83 13.77 -11.17 -5.44
N ALA A 84 13.92 -12.48 -5.23
CA ALA A 84 14.91 -13.29 -5.95
C ALA A 84 14.61 -13.41 -7.46
N GLU A 85 13.34 -13.38 -7.88
CA GLU A 85 12.98 -13.34 -9.30
C GLU A 85 13.27 -11.98 -9.94
N TRP A 86 12.91 -10.89 -9.27
CA TRP A 86 13.21 -9.54 -9.71
C TRP A 86 14.72 -9.31 -9.82
N GLU A 87 15.51 -9.77 -8.86
CA GLU A 87 16.96 -9.66 -8.90
C GLU A 87 17.55 -10.45 -10.09
N ARG A 88 17.01 -11.63 -10.41
CA ARG A 88 17.40 -12.38 -11.61
C ARG A 88 17.12 -11.59 -12.89
N THR A 89 15.92 -11.02 -13.01
CA THR A 89 15.55 -10.20 -14.19
C THR A 89 16.41 -8.95 -14.31
N LEU A 90 16.69 -8.25 -13.21
CA LEU A 90 17.58 -7.09 -13.21
C LEU A 90 19.00 -7.45 -13.65
N ASN A 91 19.54 -8.57 -13.15
CA ASN A 91 20.86 -9.05 -13.53
C ASN A 91 20.90 -9.46 -15.01
N GLN A 92 19.84 -10.09 -15.53
CA GLN A 92 19.71 -10.41 -16.94
C GLN A 92 19.70 -9.16 -17.81
N LEU A 93 18.86 -8.17 -17.50
CA LEU A 93 18.79 -6.91 -18.24
C LEU A 93 20.12 -6.14 -18.18
N ARG A 94 20.80 -6.15 -17.03
CA ARG A 94 22.12 -5.55 -16.90
C ARG A 94 23.14 -6.25 -17.81
N ALA A 95 23.13 -7.58 -17.86
CA ALA A 95 24.00 -8.33 -18.76
C ALA A 95 23.69 -8.04 -20.24
N GLU A 96 22.42 -7.92 -20.61
CA GLU A 96 22.00 -7.52 -21.95
C GLU A 96 22.47 -6.10 -22.32
N LEU A 97 22.34 -5.14 -21.40
CA LEU A 97 22.84 -3.78 -21.62
C LEU A 97 24.36 -3.76 -21.80
N GLU A 98 25.11 -4.51 -21.00
CA GLU A 98 26.57 -4.61 -21.16
C GLU A 98 26.95 -5.31 -22.47
N ALA A 99 26.17 -6.32 -22.91
CA ALA A 99 26.37 -6.92 -24.22
C ALA A 99 26.13 -5.92 -25.37
N ILE A 100 25.12 -5.06 -25.27
CA ILE A 100 24.84 -4.00 -26.26
C ILE A 100 25.95 -2.93 -26.22
N ARG A 101 26.39 -2.51 -25.03
CA ARG A 101 27.47 -1.52 -24.88
C ARG A 101 28.82 -2.02 -25.39
N GLY A 102 29.08 -3.32 -25.28
CA GLY A 102 30.28 -3.98 -25.78
C GLY A 102 30.27 -4.24 -27.29
N GLN A 103 29.13 -4.08 -27.97
CA GLN A 103 29.08 -4.12 -29.42
C GLN A 103 29.65 -2.81 -29.96
N GLU A 104 30.65 -2.90 -30.85
CA GLU A 104 31.07 -1.73 -31.62
C GLU A 104 29.86 -1.20 -32.40
N PRO A 105 29.64 0.13 -32.44
CA PRO A 105 28.54 0.70 -33.17
C PRO A 105 28.63 0.20 -34.61
N VAL A 106 27.62 -0.57 -35.04
CA VAL A 106 27.49 -0.96 -36.44
C VAL A 106 27.47 0.34 -37.22
N ALA A 107 28.55 0.61 -37.96
CA ALA A 107 28.63 1.75 -38.84
C ALA A 107 27.44 1.60 -39.80
N TRP A 108 26.41 2.42 -39.58
CA TRP A 108 25.27 2.48 -40.48
C TRP A 108 25.81 3.10 -41.77
N VAL A 109 26.30 2.26 -42.66
CA VAL A 109 26.73 2.69 -43.99
C VAL A 109 25.44 2.98 -44.73
N SER A 110 25.05 4.25 -44.74
CA SER A 110 23.99 4.72 -45.62
C SER A 110 24.34 4.29 -47.05
N PRO A 111 23.48 3.53 -47.76
CA PRO A 111 23.71 3.12 -49.14
C PRO A 111 23.95 4.30 -50.09
N ASP A 112 23.59 5.52 -49.67
CA ASP A 112 23.64 6.73 -50.49
C ASP A 112 24.91 7.57 -50.28
N ALA A 113 25.90 7.12 -49.48
CA ALA A 113 27.15 7.85 -49.27
C ALA A 113 28.19 7.65 -50.41
N VAL A 114 27.75 7.73 -51.67
CA VAL A 114 28.63 8.02 -52.81
C VAL A 114 28.65 9.53 -53.00
N GLY A 115 29.33 10.25 -52.09
CA GLY A 115 29.40 11.72 -52.21
C GLY A 115 29.88 12.46 -50.98
N GLY A 116 31.15 12.25 -50.61
CA GLY A 116 31.98 13.26 -49.94
C GLY A 116 31.46 13.88 -48.64
N THR A 117 31.96 13.41 -47.50
CA THR A 117 32.70 14.28 -46.56
C THR A 117 33.47 13.42 -45.57
N ARG A 118 34.76 13.76 -45.44
CA ARG A 118 35.76 13.13 -44.60
C ARG A 118 35.54 13.57 -43.14
N TRP A 119 34.82 12.76 -42.36
CA TRP A 119 34.79 12.92 -40.91
C TRP A 119 36.18 12.56 -40.35
N LYS A 120 36.88 13.55 -39.79
CA LYS A 120 38.21 13.38 -39.20
C LYS A 120 38.10 12.56 -37.91
N ALA A 121 38.91 11.50 -37.82
CA ALA A 121 39.10 10.61 -36.67
C ALA A 121 39.80 11.27 -35.45
N GLY A 122 39.35 12.46 -35.03
CA GLY A 122 39.94 13.21 -33.92
C GLY A 122 39.10 13.31 -32.65
N ALA A 123 37.83 12.89 -32.69
CA ALA A 123 36.88 13.15 -31.59
C ALA A 123 36.98 12.18 -30.40
N LEU A 124 37.78 11.11 -30.49
CA LEU A 124 37.74 10.02 -29.49
C LEU A 124 38.79 10.14 -28.38
N GLN A 125 39.66 11.15 -28.39
CA GLN A 125 40.80 11.22 -27.48
C GLN A 125 40.58 12.06 -26.21
N GLN A 126 39.38 12.60 -25.99
CA GLN A 126 39.07 13.52 -24.87
C GLN A 126 38.26 12.92 -23.72
N LEU A 127 38.02 11.60 -23.66
CA LEU A 127 37.16 10.99 -22.62
C LEU A 127 37.91 10.39 -21.41
N ASN A 128 39.16 10.77 -21.17
CA ASN A 128 40.02 10.17 -20.13
C ASN A 128 40.41 11.15 -19.00
N ASP A 129 39.49 12.00 -18.53
CA ASP A 129 39.76 12.99 -17.49
C ASP A 129 38.91 12.84 -16.20
N GLY A 130 38.52 11.63 -15.83
CA GLY A 130 38.04 11.36 -14.46
C GLY A 130 36.72 12.03 -14.07
N SER A 131 35.93 12.47 -15.04
CA SER A 131 34.61 13.08 -14.81
C SER A 131 33.60 12.07 -14.21
N PRO A 132 32.72 12.47 -13.27
CA PRO A 132 31.81 11.57 -12.57
C PRO A 132 30.76 10.95 -13.52
N LEU A 133 30.56 9.63 -13.38
CA LEU A 133 29.71 8.75 -14.20
C LEU A 133 28.20 9.08 -14.22
N TYR A 134 27.76 10.09 -13.47
CA TYR A 134 26.42 10.69 -13.58
C TYR A 134 26.53 12.21 -13.70
N SER A 135 27.22 12.64 -14.74
CA SER A 135 26.86 13.91 -15.36
C SER A 135 25.60 13.61 -16.18
N LEU A 136 24.46 14.24 -15.86
CA LEU A 136 23.33 14.30 -16.79
C LEU A 136 23.92 14.60 -18.19
N PRO A 137 23.43 13.96 -19.27
CA PRO A 137 23.91 14.27 -20.61
C PRO A 137 23.98 15.80 -20.73
N PRO A 138 25.07 16.39 -21.26
CA PRO A 138 25.11 17.83 -21.46
C PRO A 138 23.78 18.19 -22.12
N GLN A 139 23.00 19.03 -21.43
CA GLN A 139 21.74 19.56 -21.95
C GLN A 139 22.07 19.90 -23.39
N GLN A 140 21.37 19.24 -24.32
CA GLN A 140 21.73 19.35 -25.72
C GLN A 140 21.96 20.84 -26.00
N PRO A 141 23.06 21.24 -26.66
CA PRO A 141 23.31 22.67 -26.94
C PRO A 141 22.17 23.30 -27.76
N ASP A 142 21.26 22.47 -28.25
CA ASP A 142 20.07 22.77 -29.02
C ASP A 142 18.78 22.74 -28.18
N ALA A 143 18.87 22.47 -26.87
CA ALA A 143 17.75 22.58 -25.93
C ALA A 143 17.41 24.07 -25.80
N VAL A 144 16.56 24.54 -26.72
CA VAL A 144 16.00 25.88 -26.69
C VAL A 144 15.32 26.05 -25.34
N SER A 145 15.98 26.77 -24.43
CA SER A 145 15.39 27.18 -23.17
C SER A 145 14.26 28.14 -23.51
N VAL A 146 13.03 27.62 -23.53
CA VAL A 146 11.85 28.46 -23.70
C VAL A 146 11.53 29.06 -22.34
N PRO A 147 11.59 30.41 -22.21
CA PRO A 147 11.28 31.06 -20.93
C PRO A 147 9.90 30.63 -20.41
N GLY A 148 9.81 30.29 -19.13
CA GLY A 148 8.55 29.92 -18.47
C GLY A 148 8.22 28.43 -18.44
N VAL A 149 8.81 27.60 -19.32
CA VAL A 149 8.53 26.15 -19.31
C VAL A 149 9.10 25.48 -18.06
N HIS A 150 10.30 25.90 -17.64
CA HIS A 150 10.94 25.34 -16.46
C HIS A 150 10.15 25.68 -15.19
N GLU A 151 9.80 26.96 -15.03
CA GLU A 151 9.05 27.46 -13.88
C GLU A 151 7.67 26.80 -13.78
N PHE A 152 6.95 26.69 -14.90
CA PHE A 152 5.68 25.97 -14.99
C PHE A 152 5.81 24.50 -14.56
N ALA A 153 6.80 23.79 -15.09
CA ALA A 153 7.01 22.37 -14.76
C ALA A 153 7.37 22.17 -13.29
N VAL A 154 8.21 23.04 -12.72
CA VAL A 154 8.58 22.98 -11.30
C VAL A 154 7.36 23.23 -10.40
N GLU A 155 6.48 24.17 -10.75
CA GLU A 155 5.28 24.48 -9.98
C GLU A 155 4.29 23.30 -9.98
N ILE A 156 4.04 22.67 -11.13
CA ILE A 156 3.21 21.46 -11.22
C ILE A 156 3.78 20.33 -10.35
N LEU A 157 5.07 20.06 -10.49
CA LEU A 157 5.71 18.95 -9.77
C LEU A 157 5.68 19.17 -8.26
N ARG A 158 5.91 20.41 -7.79
CA ARG A 158 5.81 20.74 -6.37
C ARG A 158 4.39 20.57 -5.86
N GLY A 159 3.40 21.13 -6.55
CA GLY A 159 2.00 20.99 -6.15
C GLY A 159 1.55 19.53 -6.08
N ALA A 160 1.94 18.70 -7.06
CA ALA A 160 1.61 17.28 -7.06
C ALA A 160 2.30 16.51 -5.91
N LEU A 161 3.56 16.83 -5.61
CA LEU A 161 4.30 16.22 -4.49
C LEU A 161 3.73 16.60 -3.12
N GLU A 162 3.18 17.81 -3.00
CA GLU A 162 2.52 18.29 -1.78
C GLU A 162 1.08 17.77 -1.63
N GLY A 163 0.60 16.97 -2.60
CA GLY A 163 -0.75 16.38 -2.61
C GLY A 163 -1.83 17.32 -3.13
N GLY A 164 -1.45 18.38 -3.87
CA GLY A 164 -2.39 19.25 -4.58
C GLY A 164 -3.06 18.54 -5.76
N ASP A 165 -4.30 18.93 -6.04
CA ASP A 165 -5.05 18.55 -7.23
C ASP A 165 -5.08 19.76 -8.17
N PHE A 166 -4.84 19.53 -9.47
CA PHE A 166 -4.86 20.57 -10.48
C PHE A 166 -5.92 20.20 -11.50
N ASP A 167 -6.95 21.04 -11.63
CA ASP A 167 -7.93 20.86 -12.68
C ASP A 167 -7.46 21.49 -14.01
N GLY A 168 -8.26 21.30 -15.07
CA GLY A 168 -7.95 21.85 -16.38
C GLY A 168 -7.89 23.39 -16.39
N GLY A 169 -8.63 24.06 -15.51
CA GLY A 169 -8.62 25.52 -15.36
C GLY A 169 -7.36 26.01 -14.65
N ASP A 170 -6.95 25.35 -13.58
CA ASP A 170 -5.73 25.66 -12.82
C ASP A 170 -4.49 25.58 -13.73
N ILE A 171 -4.41 24.54 -14.56
CA ILE A 171 -3.30 24.36 -15.50
C ILE A 171 -3.30 25.46 -16.57
N GLN A 172 -4.47 25.89 -17.05
CA GLN A 172 -4.58 26.98 -18.02
C GLN A 172 -4.16 28.32 -17.42
N GLU A 173 -4.62 28.63 -16.21
CA GLU A 173 -4.25 29.86 -15.50
C GLU A 173 -2.75 29.90 -15.20
N MET A 174 -2.19 28.79 -14.74
CA MET A 174 -0.76 28.65 -14.51
C MET A 174 0.02 28.77 -15.83
N GLY A 175 -0.51 28.25 -16.94
CA GLY A 175 0.05 28.45 -18.26
C GLY A 175 0.09 29.93 -18.67
N VAL A 176 -0.92 30.73 -18.32
CA VAL A 176 -0.91 32.19 -18.53
C VAL A 176 0.12 32.89 -17.63
N ARG A 177 0.16 32.51 -16.36
CA ARG A 177 1.09 33.06 -15.36
C ARG A 177 2.56 32.89 -15.76
N HIS A 178 2.90 31.74 -16.34
CA HIS A 178 4.24 31.42 -16.84
C HIS A 178 4.48 31.84 -18.30
N GLY A 179 3.53 32.53 -18.93
CA GLY A 179 3.69 33.05 -20.30
C GLY A 179 3.66 31.98 -21.41
N LEU A 180 3.19 30.77 -21.09
CA LEU A 180 3.02 29.67 -22.05
C LEU A 180 1.71 29.78 -22.83
N LEU A 181 0.68 30.36 -22.20
CA LEU A 181 -0.63 30.60 -22.79
C LEU A 181 -0.97 32.09 -22.74
N PHE A 182 -1.76 32.54 -23.71
CA PHE A 182 -2.34 33.87 -23.72
C PHE A 182 -3.86 33.79 -23.93
N PRO A 183 -4.67 34.44 -23.09
CA PRO A 183 -6.11 34.52 -23.31
C PRO A 183 -6.40 35.44 -24.50
N GLU A 184 -7.21 34.96 -25.44
CA GLU A 184 -7.68 35.73 -26.59
C GLU A 184 -9.22 35.72 -26.61
N HIS A 185 -9.83 36.90 -26.58
CA HIS A 185 -11.28 37.02 -26.65
C HIS A 185 -11.76 36.77 -28.09
N ARG A 186 -12.59 35.75 -28.27
CA ARG A 186 -13.07 35.33 -29.59
C ARG A 186 -14.60 35.38 -29.61
N THR A 187 -15.14 35.95 -30.67
CA THR A 187 -16.57 35.96 -30.98
C THR A 187 -16.96 34.91 -32.02
N GLU A 188 -15.96 34.25 -32.62
CA GLU A 188 -16.12 33.26 -33.70
C GLU A 188 -15.10 32.11 -33.55
N ARG A 189 -15.36 30.99 -34.23
CA ARG A 189 -14.53 29.77 -34.17
C ARG A 189 -13.10 30.05 -34.64
N CYS A 190 -12.10 29.53 -33.91
CA CYS A 190 -10.68 29.72 -34.24
C CYS A 190 -10.15 28.74 -35.31
N GLY A 191 -10.98 27.83 -35.82
CA GLY A 191 -10.63 26.84 -36.83
C GLY A 191 -11.76 25.83 -37.03
N GLU A 192 -11.57 24.88 -37.95
CA GLU A 192 -12.56 23.83 -38.23
C GLU A 192 -12.84 22.96 -37.00
N HIS A 193 -11.84 22.73 -36.16
CA HIS A 193 -11.92 21.92 -34.93
C HIS A 193 -11.69 22.83 -33.72
N CYS A 194 -12.68 23.65 -33.39
CA CYS A 194 -12.63 24.57 -32.27
C CYS A 194 -13.38 23.98 -31.07
N GLU A 195 -12.66 23.58 -30.03
CA GLU A 195 -13.24 23.03 -28.79
C GLU A 195 -14.14 24.05 -28.07
N CYS A 196 -13.80 25.34 -28.14
CA CYS A 196 -14.61 26.40 -27.55
C CYS A 196 -16.00 26.54 -28.21
N ALA A 197 -16.20 25.97 -29.40
CA ALA A 197 -17.49 26.04 -30.09
C ALA A 197 -18.61 25.27 -29.36
N GLU A 198 -18.25 24.31 -28.50
CA GLU A 198 -19.20 23.56 -27.68
C GLU A 198 -19.86 24.45 -26.60
N TYR A 199 -19.11 25.43 -26.08
CA TYR A 199 -19.55 26.31 -24.99
C TYR A 199 -20.27 27.58 -25.49
N GLY A 200 -20.14 27.91 -26.78
CA GLY A 200 -20.73 29.11 -27.40
C GLY A 200 -19.80 30.33 -27.34
N PHE A 201 -20.09 31.33 -28.18
CA PHE A 201 -19.33 32.58 -28.27
C PHE A 201 -20.16 33.76 -27.75
N PRO A 202 -19.55 34.77 -27.12
CA PRO A 202 -18.10 34.99 -26.98
C PRO A 202 -17.43 34.17 -25.86
N VAL A 203 -16.14 33.86 -26.04
CA VAL A 203 -15.35 33.06 -25.09
C VAL A 203 -13.90 33.52 -25.03
N GLU A 204 -13.25 33.32 -23.89
CA GLU A 204 -11.80 33.47 -23.73
C GLU A 204 -11.10 32.18 -24.15
N CYS A 205 -10.40 32.21 -25.28
CA CYS A 205 -9.68 31.06 -25.81
C CYS A 205 -8.19 31.18 -25.47
N PHE A 206 -7.63 30.20 -24.78
CA PHE A 206 -6.21 30.18 -24.43
C PHE A 206 -5.35 29.67 -25.59
N ARG A 207 -4.37 30.46 -26.03
CA ARG A 207 -3.50 30.15 -27.17
C ARG A 207 -2.05 29.99 -26.75
N ILE A 208 -1.38 29.01 -27.34
CA ILE A 208 0.05 28.75 -27.13
C ILE A 208 0.85 30.00 -27.53
N ALA A 209 1.78 30.39 -26.67
CA ALA A 209 2.71 31.48 -26.92
C ALA A 209 3.43 31.32 -28.26
N ARG A 210 3.55 32.40 -29.04
CA ARG A 210 4.28 32.36 -30.32
C ARG A 210 5.72 31.87 -30.18
N ALA A 211 6.38 32.16 -29.06
CA ALA A 211 7.72 31.67 -28.75
C ALA A 211 7.82 30.13 -28.71
N LEU A 212 6.75 29.45 -28.32
CA LEU A 212 6.64 27.97 -28.31
C LEU A 212 6.25 27.40 -29.67
N LEU A 213 5.64 28.19 -30.56
CA LEU A 213 5.26 27.74 -31.90
C LEU A 213 6.45 27.74 -32.87
N ALA A 214 7.43 28.63 -32.66
CA ALA A 214 8.61 28.75 -33.51
C ALA A 214 9.52 27.49 -33.47
N THR A 215 9.51 26.74 -32.38
CA THR A 215 10.31 25.50 -32.24
C THR A 215 9.69 24.29 -32.96
N LYS A 216 8.45 24.39 -33.46
CA LYS A 216 7.74 23.28 -34.10
C LYS A 216 8.06 23.13 -35.60
N THR A 217 8.71 24.13 -36.22
CA THR A 217 8.92 24.20 -37.68
C THR A 217 10.32 23.82 -38.17
N ASP A 218 11.29 23.58 -37.29
CA ASP A 218 12.69 23.28 -37.70
C ASP A 218 12.96 21.78 -37.95
N GLY A 219 11.91 20.96 -38.06
CA GLY A 219 12.02 19.49 -38.17
C GLY A 219 11.40 18.86 -39.41
N VAL A 220 10.96 19.63 -40.42
CA VAL A 220 10.42 19.05 -41.68
C VAL A 220 10.73 19.97 -42.87
N VAL A 221 11.77 19.62 -43.63
CA VAL A 221 11.84 19.72 -45.10
C VAL A 221 12.56 18.49 -45.63
#